data_AF-A0A1V2UPS9-F1
#
_entry.id   AF-A0A1V2UPS9-F1
#
_cell.length_a   1.000
_cell.length_b   1.000
_cell.length_c   1.000
_cell.angle_alpha   90.00
_cell.angle_beta   90.00
_cell.angle_gamma   90.00
#
_symmetry.space_group_name_H-M   'P 1'
#
loop_
_entity.id
_entity.type
_entity.pdbx_description
1 polymer ?
#
loop_
_entity_poly.entity_id
_entity_poly.type
_entity_poly.pdbx_seq_one_letter_code
_entity_poly.pdbx_strand_id
1 'polypeptide(L)' 'VGRGTAGTDRMMCYTQSENRVRFPMVPLQRTPVEYRDLRQLTTYYGRLGAVEWVYPETAFYADGL' A
#
# COMPACT_ATOMS: atom_id res chain seq x y z
N VAL A 1 4.13 -16.99 -3.08
CA VAL A 1 5.02 -18.13 -3.30
C VAL A 1 5.01 -18.45 -4.78
N GLY A 2 6.13 -18.26 -5.46
CA GLY A 2 6.33 -18.70 -6.85
C GLY A 2 5.66 -17.88 -7.95
N ARG A 3 5.51 -16.56 -7.74
CA ARG A 3 4.95 -15.65 -8.76
C ARG A 3 6.00 -15.12 -9.74
N GLY A 4 7.27 -15.39 -9.50
CA GLY A 4 8.39 -15.08 -10.38
C GLY A 4 8.61 -16.16 -11.44
N THR A 5 9.49 -15.84 -12.39
CA THR A 5 9.94 -16.75 -13.44
C THR A 5 10.43 -18.07 -12.84
N ALA A 6 10.02 -19.19 -13.44
CA ALA A 6 10.35 -20.54 -12.99
C ALA A 6 9.90 -20.88 -11.54
N GLY A 7 8.87 -20.20 -11.00
CA GLY A 7 8.35 -20.49 -9.67
C GLY A 7 9.18 -19.93 -8.53
N THR A 8 10.06 -18.97 -8.82
CA THR A 8 10.83 -18.21 -7.83
C THR A 8 10.00 -17.11 -7.18
N ASP A 9 10.47 -16.55 -6.06
CA ASP A 9 9.82 -15.38 -5.48
C ASP A 9 10.26 -14.08 -6.18
N ARG A 10 9.38 -13.08 -6.17
CA ARG A 10 9.55 -11.81 -6.89
C ARG A 10 9.89 -10.69 -5.91
N MET A 11 10.95 -9.95 -6.20
CA MET A 11 11.31 -8.70 -5.56
C MET A 11 10.86 -7.52 -6.43
N MET A 12 10.45 -6.44 -5.77
CA MET A 12 10.29 -5.13 -6.40
C MET A 12 11.17 -4.11 -5.68
N CYS A 13 11.96 -3.38 -6.46
CA CYS A 13 12.79 -2.28 -5.98
C CYS A 13 12.23 -0.98 -6.54
N TYR A 14 12.11 0.06 -5.72
CA TYR A 14 11.74 1.39 -6.18
C TYR A 14 12.49 2.48 -5.40
N THR A 15 12.55 3.69 -5.97
CA THR A 15 13.09 4.84 -5.25
C THR A 15 12.04 5.42 -4.31
N GLN A 16 12.28 5.36 -2.99
CA GLN A 16 11.37 5.88 -1.97
C GLN A 16 11.41 7.43 -1.94
N SER A 17 10.66 8.05 -2.85
CA SER A 17 10.48 9.49 -2.92
C SER A 17 9.09 9.82 -3.42
N GLU A 18 8.38 10.70 -2.72
CA GLU A 18 7.01 11.13 -3.05
C GLU A 18 6.93 11.86 -4.41
N ASN A 19 8.03 12.42 -4.87
CA ASN A 19 8.10 13.02 -6.21
C ASN A 19 8.15 11.98 -7.34
N ARG A 20 8.41 10.70 -7.02
CA ARG A 20 8.58 9.60 -8.00
C ARG A 20 7.47 8.56 -7.89
N VAL A 21 7.08 8.21 -6.66
CA VAL A 21 6.02 7.24 -6.36
C VAL A 21 5.05 7.89 -5.39
N ARG A 22 3.81 8.06 -5.83
CA ARG A 22 2.77 8.73 -5.03
C ARG A 22 1.69 7.74 -4.64
N PHE A 23 1.22 7.87 -3.41
CA PHE A 23 0.04 7.18 -2.94
C PHE A 23 -0.95 8.23 -2.40
N PRO A 24 -1.81 8.79 -3.27
CA PRO A 24 -2.79 9.77 -2.83
C PRO A 24 -3.78 9.10 -1.89
N MET A 25 -3.73 9.47 -0.61
CA MET A 25 -4.68 9.01 0.39
C MET A 25 -5.15 10.17 1.26
N VAL A 26 -6.41 10.09 1.69
CA VAL A 26 -6.88 10.89 2.81
C VAL A 26 -6.43 10.18 4.09
N PRO A 27 -5.83 10.89 5.07
CA PRO A 27 -5.50 10.31 6.36
C PRO A 27 -6.69 9.56 6.96
N LEU A 28 -6.43 8.38 7.51
CA LEU A 28 -7.48 7.52 8.08
C LEU A 28 -8.22 8.29 9.17
N GLN A 29 -9.51 8.54 8.94
CA GLN A 29 -10.40 9.15 9.91
C GLN A 29 -11.10 8.05 10.71
N ARG A 30 -11.44 8.36 11.95
CA ARG A 30 -12.20 7.46 12.81
C ARG A 30 -13.61 7.98 13.00
N THR A 31 -14.59 7.07 13.03
CA THR A 31 -15.92 7.41 13.54
C THR A 31 -15.86 7.65 15.05
N PRO A 32 -16.81 8.42 15.61
CA PRO A 32 -16.97 8.52 17.06
C PRO A 32 -17.04 7.13 17.70
N VAL A 33 -16.47 6.99 18.89
CA VAL A 33 -16.46 5.69 19.60
C VAL A 33 -17.89 5.33 19.99
N GLU A 34 -18.35 4.19 19.50
CA GLU A 34 -19.61 3.60 19.94
C GLU A 34 -19.34 2.58 21.04
N TYR A 35 -20.07 2.70 22.14
CA TYR A 35 -20.06 1.74 23.22
C TYR A 35 -21.11 0.67 22.95
N ARG A 36 -20.69 -0.58 22.78
CA ARG A 36 -21.60 -1.72 22.61
C ARG A 36 -21.23 -2.80 23.61
N ASP A 37 -22.07 -2.95 24.62
CA ASP A 37 -21.83 -3.85 25.75
C ASP A 37 -20.46 -3.52 26.42
N LEU A 38 -19.56 -4.49 26.55
CA LEU A 38 -18.21 -4.30 27.11
C LEU A 38 -17.15 -3.90 26.07
N ARG A 39 -17.55 -3.59 24.82
CA ARG A 39 -16.63 -3.32 23.71
C ARG A 39 -16.78 -1.90 23.18
N GLN A 40 -15.66 -1.32 22.78
CA GLN A 40 -15.61 -0.04 22.09
C GLN A 40 -15.37 -0.30 20.60
N LEU A 41 -16.31 0.13 19.76
CA LEU A 41 -16.22 -0.01 18.31
C LEU A 41 -15.87 1.35 17.70
N THR A 42 -14.83 1.37 16.87
CA THR A 42 -14.50 2.51 16.01
C THR A 42 -14.09 1.99 14.66
N THR A 43 -14.66 2.57 13.61
CA THR A 43 -14.33 2.20 12.23
C THR A 43 -13.39 3.25 11.68
N TYR A 44 -12.26 2.78 11.15
CA TYR A 44 -11.37 3.63 10.40
C TYR A 44 -11.76 3.63 8.93
N TYR A 45 -11.88 4.82 8.35
CA TYR A 45 -12.21 4.99 6.95
C TYR A 45 -11.32 6.07 6.34
N GLY A 46 -11.07 5.95 5.04
CA GLY A 46 -10.27 6.88 4.27
C GLY A 46 -10.45 6.60 2.79
N ARG A 47 -10.23 7.62 1.96
CA ARG A 47 -10.18 7.43 0.51
C ARG A 47 -8.75 7.06 0.13
N LEU A 48 -8.59 5.88 -0.44
CA LEU A 48 -7.32 5.39 -0.96
C LEU A 48 -7.36 5.50 -2.49
N GLY A 49 -6.42 6.24 -3.06
CA GLY A 49 -6.20 6.29 -4.51
C GLY A 49 -5.32 5.14 -4.99
N ALA A 50 -5.11 5.09 -6.30
CA ALA A 50 -4.15 4.16 -6.90
C ALA A 50 -2.72 4.65 -6.68
N VAL A 51 -1.75 3.73 -6.61
CA VAL A 51 -0.33 4.11 -6.65
C VAL A 51 -0.02 4.71 -8.02
N GLU A 52 0.52 5.92 -8.02
CA GLU A 52 0.93 6.63 -9.23
C GLU A 52 2.44 6.57 -9.38
N TRP A 53 2.88 6.07 -10.54
CA TRP A 53 4.28 6.06 -10.95
C TRP A 53 4.55 7.30 -11.81
N VAL A 54 5.13 8.34 -11.20
CA VAL A 54 5.49 9.57 -11.93
C VAL A 54 6.65 9.28 -12.89
N TYR A 55 7.61 8.48 -12.44
CA TYR A 55 8.79 8.05 -13.18
C TYR A 55 8.92 6.52 -13.11
N PRO A 56 8.30 5.78 -14.04
CA PRO A 56 8.28 4.31 -14.02
C PRO A 56 9.68 3.67 -14.07
N GLU A 57 10.65 4.36 -14.67
CA GLU A 57 12.06 3.94 -14.74
C GLU A 57 12.73 3.81 -13.36
N THR A 58 12.09 4.31 -12.31
CA THR A 58 12.58 4.20 -10.93
C THR A 58 12.12 2.93 -10.23
N ALA A 59 11.36 2.06 -10.93
CA ALA A 59 10.82 0.81 -10.43
C ALA A 59 11.40 -0.37 -11.22
N PHE A 60 11.96 -1.35 -10.51
CA PHE A 60 12.52 -2.56 -11.10
C PHE A 60 11.92 -3.79 -10.45
N TYR A 61 11.70 -4.82 -11.26
CA TYR A 61 11.32 -6.15 -10.80
C TYR A 61 12.49 -7.10 -11.00
N ALA A 62 12.74 -7.93 -9.99
CA ALA A 62 13.68 -9.03 -10.10
C ALA A 62 12.96 -10.31 -9.67
N ASP A 63 13.09 -11.36 -10.46
CA ASP A 63 12.67 -12.71 -10.11
C ASP A 63 13.92 -13.50 -9.71
N GLY A 64 13.80 -14.43 -8.76
CA GLY A 64 14.92 -15.28 -8.31
C GLY A 64 15.28 -15.19 -6.83
N LEU A 65 14.35 -14.74 -5.99
CA LEU A 65 14.44 -14.93 -4.53
C LEU A 65 14.13 -16.38 -4.12
#